data_AF-A0A5D2XWK8-F1
#
_entry.id   AF-A0A5D2XWK8-F1
#
_cell.length_a   1.000
_cell.length_b   1.000
_cell.length_c   1.000
_cell.angle_alpha   90.00
_cell.angle_beta   90.00
_cell.angle_gamma   90.00
#
_symmetry.space_group_name_H-M   'P 1'
#
loop_
_entity.id
_entity.type
_entity.pdbx_description
1 polymer ?
#
loop_
_entity_poly.entity_id
_entity_poly.type
_entity_poly.pdbx_seq_one_letter_code
_entity_poly.pdbx_strand_id
1 'polypeptide(L)'
;MTIALGKFTKDENDLFDIMDDWLRRDRFVFVGWSGLLLFPCAYFALGGWFTGTTFVTSWYTHGLASSYLEGCNFLTTVVSTPANSLAHSLLLLWGPEAQG
;
A
#
# COMPACT_ATOMS: atom_id res chain seq x y z
N MET A 1 13.71 46.11 37.21
CA MET A 1 14.19 45.26 36.11
C MET A 1 13.28 44.05 36.03
N THR A 2 12.20 44.16 35.27
CA THR A 2 11.18 43.10 35.12
C THR A 2 10.81 43.07 33.65
N ILE A 3 11.50 42.21 32.90
CA ILE A 3 11.24 42.00 31.49
C ILE A 3 9.98 41.14 31.44
N ALA A 4 8.86 41.75 31.05
CA ALA A 4 7.65 41.02 30.72
C ALA A 4 7.95 40.18 29.48
N LEU A 5 8.09 38.87 29.66
CA LEU A 5 8.03 37.88 28.59
C LEU A 5 6.65 38.04 27.93
N GLY A 6 6.63 38.79 26.84
CA GLY A 6 5.46 38.94 25.99
C GLY A 6 4.94 37.57 25.64
N LYS A 7 3.64 37.37 25.84
CA LYS A 7 2.88 36.28 25.22
C LYS A 7 3.37 36.13 23.78
N PHE A 8 4.07 35.05 23.49
CA PHE A 8 4.10 34.52 22.13
C PHE A 8 2.63 34.30 21.78
N THR A 9 2.07 35.21 20.98
CA THR A 9 0.84 34.97 20.27
C THR A 9 1.09 33.70 19.48
N LYS A 10 0.53 32.58 19.95
CA LYS A 10 0.47 31.34 19.19
C LYS A 10 -0.34 31.72 17.96
N ASP A 11 0.35 31.95 16.84
CA ASP A 11 -0.29 32.27 15.57
C ASP A 11 -1.36 31.21 15.30
N GLU A 12 -2.47 31.66 14.73
CA GLU A 12 -3.66 30.90 14.41
C GLU A 12 -3.29 29.51 13.83
N ASN A 13 -3.85 28.45 14.42
CA ASN A 13 -3.68 27.02 14.08
C ASN A 13 -2.87 26.76 12.79
N ASP A 14 -1.62 26.31 12.97
CA ASP A 14 -0.74 25.95 11.86
C ASP A 14 -1.40 24.85 11.00
N LEU A 15 -1.10 24.81 9.70
CA LEU A 15 -1.69 23.84 8.75
C LEU A 15 -1.43 22.40 9.22
N PHE A 16 -0.30 22.17 9.88
CA PHE A 16 0.04 20.87 10.47
C PHE A 16 -0.88 20.49 11.63
N ASP A 17 -1.23 21.44 12.51
CA ASP A 17 -2.14 21.21 13.63
C ASP A 17 -3.56 20.89 13.11
N ILE A 18 -4.02 21.61 12.08
CA ILE A 18 -5.30 21.34 11.40
C ILE A 18 -5.30 19.93 10.80
N MET A 19 -4.19 19.52 10.20
CA MET A 19 -4.05 18.19 9.60
C MET A 19 -4.00 17.08 10.65
N ASP A 20 -3.27 17.26 11.76
CA ASP A 20 -3.23 16.31 12.88
C ASP A 20 -4.63 16.11 13.50
N ASP A 21 -5.34 17.21 13.75
CA ASP A 21 -6.72 17.18 14.27
C ASP A 21 -7.68 16.47 13.31
N TRP A 22 -7.56 16.74 12.01
CA TRP A 22 -8.40 16.06 11.01
C TRP A 22 -8.11 14.55 10.97
N LEU A 23 -6.83 14.18 11.02
CA LEU A 23 -6.38 12.81 10.87
C LEU A 23 -6.75 11.96 12.09
N ARG A 24 -6.70 12.55 13.29
CA ARG A 24 -7.07 11.91 14.55
C ARG A 24 -8.56 12.01 14.91
N ARG A 25 -9.36 12.69 14.11
CA ARG A 25 -10.80 12.83 14.35
C ARG A 25 -11.46 11.46 14.53
N ASP A 26 -12.25 11.32 15.60
CA ASP A 26 -13.08 10.16 15.86
C ASP A 26 -14.11 9.97 14.73
N ARG A 27 -13.89 8.93 13.93
CA ARG A 27 -14.69 8.52 12.79
C ARG A 27 -14.90 7.01 12.86
N PHE A 28 -15.87 6.48 12.11
CA PHE A 28 -16.14 5.04 12.05
C PHE A 28 -14.90 4.22 11.68
N VAL A 29 -14.08 4.73 10.76
CA VAL A 29 -12.73 4.22 10.49
C VAL A 29 -11.73 5.29 10.90
N PHE A 30 -10.96 5.00 11.96
CA PHE A 30 -9.87 5.85 12.39
C PHE A 30 -8.76 5.88 11.34
N VAL A 31 -8.26 7.07 11.02
CA VAL A 31 -7.15 7.22 10.07
C VAL A 31 -5.83 7.30 10.81
N GLY A 32 -5.59 8.38 11.56
CA GLY A 32 -4.31 8.63 12.19
C GLY A 32 -3.15 8.75 11.19
N TRP A 33 -1.97 9.11 11.67
CA TRP A 33 -0.76 9.18 10.84
C TRP A 33 -0.35 7.83 10.25
N SER A 34 -0.61 6.75 10.98
CA SER A 34 -0.40 5.38 10.48
C SER A 34 -1.33 5.04 9.31
N GLY A 35 -2.56 5.56 9.29
CA GLY A 35 -3.53 5.30 8.24
C GLY A 35 -3.07 5.76 6.86
N LEU A 36 -2.28 6.84 6.80
CA LEU A 36 -1.74 7.36 5.54
C LEU A 36 -0.88 6.34 4.81
N LEU A 37 -0.16 5.48 5.52
CA LEU A 37 0.62 4.40 4.94
C LEU A 37 -0.16 3.08 4.90
N LEU A 38 -0.94 2.80 5.95
CA LEU A 38 -1.67 1.54 6.10
C LEU A 38 -2.76 1.37 5.04
N PHE A 39 -3.62 2.38 4.79
CA PHE A 39 -4.70 2.24 3.83
C PHE A 39 -4.21 1.99 2.39
N PRO A 40 -3.28 2.78 1.82
CA PRO A 40 -2.81 2.49 0.47
C PRO A 40 -2.08 1.16 0.39
N CYS A 41 -1.19 0.83 1.33
CA CYS A 41 -0.47 -0.45 1.30
C CYS A 41 -1.42 -1.65 1.44
N ALA A 42 -2.37 -1.61 2.37
CA ALA A 42 -3.34 -2.70 2.55
C ALA A 42 -4.27 -2.83 1.35
N TYR A 43 -4.74 -1.71 0.80
CA TYR A 43 -5.59 -1.72 -0.39
C TYR A 43 -4.88 -2.31 -1.60
N PHE A 44 -3.62 -1.89 -1.86
CA PHE A 44 -2.85 -2.43 -2.98
C PHE A 44 -2.45 -3.90 -2.76
N ALA A 45 -2.13 -4.32 -1.54
CA ALA A 45 -1.82 -5.72 -1.25
C ALA A 45 -3.05 -6.63 -1.48
N LEU A 46 -4.21 -6.24 -0.95
CA LEU A 46 -5.45 -6.99 -1.13
C LEU A 46 -5.94 -6.96 -2.59
N GLY A 47 -5.95 -5.78 -3.20
CA GLY A 47 -6.35 -5.60 -4.60
C GLY A 47 -5.43 -6.36 -5.55
N GLY A 48 -4.12 -6.34 -5.30
CA GLY A 48 -3.13 -7.11 -6.06
C GLY A 48 -3.35 -8.61 -5.95
N TRP A 49 -3.62 -9.12 -4.74
CA TRP A 49 -3.93 -10.54 -4.53
C TRP A 49 -5.20 -10.95 -5.28
N PHE A 50 -6.31 -10.21 -5.12
CA PHE A 50 -7.56 -10.52 -5.82
C PHE A 50 -7.42 -10.46 -7.34
N THR A 51 -6.73 -9.44 -7.85
CA THR A 51 -6.48 -9.31 -9.30
C THR A 51 -5.64 -10.48 -9.80
N GLY A 52 -4.59 -10.85 -9.05
CA GLY A 52 -3.70 -11.95 -9.38
C GLY A 52 -4.41 -13.30 -9.40
N THR A 53 -5.12 -13.67 -8.33
CA THR A 53 -5.86 -14.93 -8.26
C THR A 53 -6.99 -15.03 -9.28
N THR A 54 -7.51 -13.89 -9.76
CA THR A 54 -8.62 -13.89 -10.72
C THR A 54 -8.15 -13.96 -12.16
N PHE A 55 -7.07 -13.25 -12.51
CA PHE A 55 -6.72 -13.03 -13.91
C PHE A 55 -5.27 -13.36 -14.31
N VAL A 56 -4.36 -13.57 -13.35
CA VAL A 56 -2.91 -13.67 -13.65
C VAL A 56 -2.43 -15.11 -13.66
N THR A 57 -1.74 -15.48 -14.74
CA THR A 57 -1.14 -16.80 -14.93
C THR A 57 0.23 -16.93 -14.28
N SER A 58 0.59 -18.16 -13.91
CA SER A 58 1.94 -18.57 -13.49
C SER A 58 2.63 -19.45 -14.53
N TRP A 59 2.15 -19.44 -15.78
CA TRP A 59 2.71 -20.25 -16.86
C TRP A 59 4.19 -19.94 -17.14
N TYR A 60 4.56 -18.67 -17.16
CA TYR A 60 5.92 -18.23 -17.48
C TYR A 60 6.91 -18.35 -16.32
N THR A 61 6.42 -18.49 -15.09
CA THR A 61 7.26 -18.60 -13.89
C THR A 61 7.38 -20.04 -13.40
N HIS A 62 6.27 -20.78 -13.35
CA HIS A 62 6.20 -22.15 -12.80
C HIS A 62 5.61 -23.18 -13.77
N GLY A 63 5.10 -22.79 -14.94
CA GLY A 63 4.41 -23.69 -15.85
C GLY A 63 3.05 -24.17 -15.32
N LEU A 64 2.41 -23.37 -14.45
CA LEU A 64 1.15 -23.70 -13.78
C LEU A 64 0.04 -22.73 -14.16
N ALA A 65 -1.18 -23.24 -14.25
CA ALA A 65 -2.39 -22.43 -14.17
C ALA A 65 -2.62 -22.01 -12.71
N SER A 66 -2.89 -20.73 -12.47
CA SER A 66 -2.99 -20.18 -11.10
C SER A 66 -4.18 -19.25 -10.87
N SER A 67 -5.00 -18.99 -11.88
CA SER A 67 -6.12 -18.05 -11.79
C SER A 67 -7.49 -18.66 -12.06
N TYR A 68 -8.55 -18.00 -11.56
CA TYR A 68 -9.93 -18.35 -11.88
C TYR A 68 -10.20 -18.33 -13.39
N LEU A 69 -9.59 -17.38 -14.11
CA LEU A 69 -9.68 -17.30 -15.57
C LEU A 69 -9.12 -18.55 -16.28
N GLU A 70 -8.11 -19.20 -15.68
CA GLU A 70 -7.51 -20.43 -16.17
C GLU A 70 -8.21 -21.71 -15.67
N GLY A 71 -9.29 -21.58 -14.88
CA GLY A 71 -10.07 -22.70 -14.36
C GLY A 71 -9.66 -23.19 -12.97
N CYS A 72 -8.80 -22.47 -12.26
CA CYS A 72 -8.53 -22.76 -10.84
C CYS A 72 -9.75 -22.45 -9.96
N ASN A 73 -9.79 -23.05 -8.77
CA ASN A 73 -10.81 -22.78 -7.75
C ASN A 73 -10.17 -22.07 -6.53
N PHE A 74 -10.98 -21.70 -5.54
CA PHE A 74 -10.51 -20.96 -4.35
C PHE A 74 -9.36 -21.62 -3.59
N LEU A 75 -9.25 -22.95 -3.64
CA LEU A 75 -8.17 -23.68 -2.97
C LEU A 75 -6.87 -23.72 -3.79
N THR A 76 -6.94 -23.52 -5.10
CA THR A 76 -5.80 -23.68 -6.02
C THR A 76 -5.34 -22.38 -6.67
N THR A 77 -6.12 -21.30 -6.57
CA THR A 77 -5.69 -19.99 -7.06
C THR A 77 -4.57 -19.40 -6.22
N VAL A 78 -3.57 -18.81 -6.85
CA VAL A 78 -2.41 -18.26 -6.15
C VAL A 78 -1.74 -17.15 -6.98
N VAL A 79 -1.14 -16.18 -6.29
CA VAL A 79 -0.16 -15.26 -6.90
C VAL A 79 1.23 -15.84 -6.65
N SER A 80 1.78 -16.51 -7.66
CA SER A 80 3.04 -17.23 -7.53
C SER A 80 4.26 -16.31 -7.46
N THR A 81 5.34 -16.82 -6.89
CA THR A 81 6.63 -16.12 -6.88
C THR A 81 7.21 -15.98 -8.30
N PRO A 82 8.10 -15.01 -8.54
CA PRO A 82 8.83 -14.89 -9.79
C PRO A 82 9.69 -16.14 -10.09
N ALA A 83 10.06 -16.31 -11.37
CA ALA A 83 10.96 -17.38 -11.78
C ALA A 83 12.32 -17.28 -11.06
N ASN A 84 12.97 -18.42 -10.76
CA ASN A 84 14.26 -18.44 -10.05
C ASN A 84 15.37 -17.65 -10.77
N SER A 85 15.27 -17.47 -12.08
CA SER A 85 16.19 -16.63 -12.88
C SER A 85 16.16 -15.15 -12.49
N LEU A 86 15.07 -14.67 -11.87
CA LEU A 86 14.92 -13.30 -11.39
C LEU A 86 15.50 -13.09 -9.98
N ALA A 87 15.92 -14.17 -9.31
CA ALA A 87 16.61 -14.18 -8.02
C ALA A 87 15.96 -13.22 -6.98
N HIS A 88 16.69 -12.19 -6.55
CA HIS A 88 16.27 -11.21 -5.55
C HIS A 88 15.93 -9.84 -6.17
N SER A 89 15.56 -9.80 -7.46
CA SER A 89 15.11 -8.54 -8.07
C SER A 89 13.89 -8.00 -7.33
N LEU A 90 13.85 -6.69 -7.11
CA LEU A 90 12.68 -6.00 -6.57
C LEU A 90 11.50 -6.02 -7.53
N LEU A 91 11.74 -6.29 -8.81
CA LEU A 91 10.73 -6.45 -9.86
C LEU A 91 9.73 -5.28 -9.88
N LEU A 92 10.28 -4.06 -9.85
CA LEU A 92 9.50 -2.83 -9.95
C LEU A 92 8.87 -2.73 -11.35
N LEU A 93 7.66 -2.16 -11.43
CA LEU A 93 6.95 -1.97 -12.70
C LEU A 93 7.80 -1.19 -13.72
N TRP A 94 8.45 -0.11 -13.28
CA TRP A 94 9.37 0.68 -14.11
C TRP A 94 10.83 0.14 -14.09
N GLY A 95 11.04 -1.08 -13.60
CA GLY A 95 12.36 -1.73 -13.54
C GLY A 95 12.83 -2.24 -14.90
N PRO A 96 14.12 -2.60 -15.05
CA PRO A 96 14.68 -3.08 -16.32
C PRO A 96 14.07 -4.41 -16.80
N GLU A 97 13.45 -5.18 -15.90
CA GLU A 97 12.77 -6.44 -16.20
C GLU A 97 11.39 -6.25 -16.83
N ALA A 98 10.65 -5.21 -16.43
CA ALA A 98 9.27 -4.95 -16.86
C ALA A 98 9.18 -3.77 -17.87
N GLN A 99 10.04 -2.76 -17.72
CA GLN A 99 10.19 -1.62 -18.62
C GLN A 99 8.92 -0.77 -18.84
N GLY A 100 7.99 -0.74 -17.87
CA GLY A 100 6.82 0.15 -17.88
C GLY A 100 5.55 -0.51 -17.36
#